data_AF-A0A357Y3L0-F1
#
_entry.id   AF-A0A357Y3L0-F1
#
_cell.length_a   1.000
_cell.length_b   1.000
_cell.length_c   1.000
_cell.angle_alpha   90.00
_cell.angle_beta   90.00
_cell.angle_gamma   90.00
#
_symmetry.space_group_name_H-M   'P 1'
#
loop_
_entity.id
_entity.type
_entity.pdbx_description
1 polymer ?
#
loop_
_entity_poly.entity_id
_entity_poly.type
_entity_poly.pdbx_seq_one_letter_code
_entity_poly.pdbx_strand_id
1 'polypeptide(L)' 'MTLYEPLTTTRNALSDAVTRDLKKRGVKFAGTTSIYSFLQAIGIIYSHDPSCFCFTRDGWDKRQEKIV' A
#
# COMPACT_ATOMS: atom_id res chain seq x y z
N MET A 1 5.51 2.32 -10.49
CA MET A 1 4.88 1.00 -10.70
C MET A 1 4.17 0.64 -9.40
N THR A 2 2.90 1.00 -9.27
CA THR A 2 2.06 0.67 -8.11
C THR A 2 1.45 -0.73 -8.33
N LEU A 3 1.38 -1.55 -7.29
CA LEU A 3 0.77 -2.88 -7.40
C LEU A 3 -0.74 -2.76 -7.16
N TYR A 4 -1.57 -3.11 -8.14
CA TYR A 4 -3.02 -3.19 -7.92
C TYR A 4 -3.38 -4.43 -7.12
N GLU A 5 -4.13 -4.25 -6.04
CA GLU A 5 -4.59 -5.34 -5.16
C GLU A 5 -6.11 -5.27 -4.95
N PRO A 6 -6.81 -6.41 -4.86
CA PRO A 6 -8.24 -6.45 -4.56
C PRO A 6 -8.58 -5.86 -3.19
N LEU A 7 -9.77 -5.27 -3.07
CA LEU A 7 -10.26 -4.67 -1.82
C LEU A 7 -10.43 -5.66 -0.66
N THR A 8 -10.46 -6.96 -0.95
CA THR A 8 -10.60 -8.04 0.04
C THR A 8 -9.26 -8.48 0.64
N THR A 9 -8.14 -8.05 0.05
CA THR A 9 -6.80 -8.39 0.52
C THR A 9 -6.39 -7.45 1.65
N THR A 10 -5.88 -8.01 2.76
CA THR A 10 -5.45 -7.25 3.95
C THR A 10 -3.99 -7.48 4.34
N ARG A 11 -3.29 -8.32 3.58
CA ARG A 11 -1.85 -8.64 3.71
C ARG A 11 -1.38 -9.33 2.44
N ASN A 12 -0.09 -9.20 2.12
CA ASN A 12 0.53 -9.92 1.02
C ASN A 12 2.00 -10.25 1.32
N ALA A 13 2.68 -10.91 0.38
CA ALA A 13 4.09 -11.29 0.55
C ALA A 13 5.00 -10.09 0.78
N LEU A 14 4.68 -8.94 0.18
CA LEU A 14 5.44 -7.69 0.38
C LEU A 14 5.27 -7.17 1.80
N SER A 15 4.04 -7.06 2.33
CA SER A 15 3.80 -6.61 3.69
C SER A 15 4.43 -7.55 4.72
N ASP A 16 4.39 -8.86 4.49
CA ASP A 16 5.06 -9.86 5.34
C ASP A 16 6.59 -9.69 5.35
N ALA A 17 7.19 -9.44 4.18
CA ALA A 17 8.63 -9.21 4.06
C ALA A 17 9.06 -7.92 4.76
N VAL A 18 8.34 -6.83 4.55
CA VAL A 18 8.60 -5.53 5.18
C VAL A 18 8.41 -5.61 6.69
N THR A 19 7.33 -6.23 7.17
CA THR A 19 7.12 -6.47 8.60
C THR A 19 8.29 -7.24 9.23
N ARG A 20 8.79 -8.28 8.57
CA ARG A 20 9.94 -9.05 9.09
C ARG A 20 11.20 -8.19 9.18
N ASP A 21 11.47 -7.35 8.18
CA ASP A 21 12.64 -6.46 8.21
C ASP A 21 12.51 -5.38 9.30
N LEU A 22 11.34 -4.75 9.42
CA LEU A 22 11.07 -3.74 10.44
C LEU A 22 11.18 -4.31 11.87
N LYS A 23 10.67 -5.53 12.09
CA LYS A 23 10.83 -6.23 13.38
C LYS A 23 12.30 -6.50 13.70
N LYS A 24 13.11 -6.90 12.72
CA LYS A 24 14.57 -7.07 12.90
C LYS A 24 15.27 -5.77 13.28
N ARG A 25 14.78 -4.63 12.78
CA ARG A 25 15.27 -3.29 13.11
C ARG A 25 14.72 -2.73 14.43
N GLY A 26 13.93 -3.52 15.17
CA GLY A 26 13.40 -3.13 16.48
C GLY A 26 12.09 -2.32 16.46
N VAL A 27 11.44 -2.19 15.30
CA VAL A 27 10.15 -1.49 15.20
C VAL A 27 9.06 -2.32 15.88
N LYS A 28 8.36 -1.69 16.84
CA LYS A 28 7.22 -2.28 17.55
C LYS A 28 5.91 -1.91 16.86
N PHE A 29 4.87 -2.71 17.11
CA PHE A 29 3.51 -2.51 16.54
C PHE A 29 3.43 -2.55 14.99
N ALA A 30 4.48 -3.01 14.31
CA ALA A 30 4.48 -3.23 12.86
C ALA A 30 3.97 -4.65 12.53
N GLY A 31 2.65 -4.86 12.63
CA GLY A 31 1.99 -6.07 12.11
C GLY A 31 1.87 -6.05 10.58
N THR A 32 1.75 -7.23 9.95
CA THR A 32 1.62 -7.32 8.48
C THR A 32 0.44 -6.54 7.92
N THR A 33 -0.72 -6.59 8.59
CA THR A 33 -1.90 -5.81 8.19
C THR A 33 -1.67 -4.32 8.34
N SER A 34 -1.04 -3.87 9.43
CA SER A 34 -0.68 -2.45 9.61
C SER A 34 0.29 -1.97 8.53
N ILE A 35 1.27 -2.79 8.17
CA ILE A 35 2.21 -2.48 7.09
C ILE A 35 1.52 -2.52 5.73
N TYR A 36 0.62 -3.46 5.48
CA TYR A 36 -0.17 -3.50 4.26
C TYR A 36 -1.01 -2.22 4.08
N SER A 37 -1.73 -1.80 5.13
CA SER A 37 -2.48 -0.54 5.12
C SER A 37 -1.57 0.69 4.95
N PHE A 38 -0.38 0.68 5.56
CA PHE A 38 0.61 1.74 5.35
C PHE A 38 1.08 1.80 3.90
N LEU A 39 1.38 0.65 3.28
CA LEU A 39 1.77 0.55 1.87
C LEU A 39 0.67 1.03 0.92
N GLN A 40 -0.61 0.82 1.27
CA GLN A 40 -1.74 1.42 0.56
C GLN A 40 -1.75 2.95 0.71
N ALA A 41 -1.57 3.47 1.93
CA ALA A 41 -1.61 4.90 2.21
C ALA A 41 -0.51 5.70 1.52
N ILE A 42 0.70 5.13 1.39
CA ILE A 42 1.83 5.78 0.71
C ILE A 42 1.88 5.48 -0.80
N GLY A 43 0.89 4.75 -1.34
CA GLY A 43 0.76 4.49 -2.77
C GLY A 43 1.70 3.43 -3.33
N ILE A 44 2.32 2.58 -2.51
CA ILE A 44 3.05 1.39 -3.03
C ILE A 44 2.04 0.34 -3.52
N ILE A 45 0.96 0.16 -2.76
CA ILE A 45 -0.18 -0.67 -3.14
C ILE A 45 -1.31 0.26 -3.57
N TYR A 46 -1.83 0.04 -4.77
CA TYR A 46 -2.99 0.75 -5.27
C TYR A 46 -4.22 -0.14 -5.10
N SER A 47 -5.18 0.28 -4.30
CA SER A 47 -6.38 -0.52 -4.00
C SER A 47 -7.61 0.40 -3.84
N HIS A 48 -7.74 1.35 -4.76
CA HIS A 48 -8.98 2.12 -4.87
C HIS A 48 -10.07 1.28 -5.49
N ASP A 49 -11.28 1.39 -4.95
CA ASP A 49 -12.48 0.80 -5.55
C ASP A 49 -12.71 1.39 -6.95
N PRO A 50 -13.08 0.60 -7.97
CA PRO A 50 -13.40 1.12 -9.30
C PRO A 50 -14.47 2.23 -9.34
N SER A 51 -15.36 2.27 -8.35
CA SER A 51 -16.38 3.31 -8.17
C SER A 51 -15.88 4.54 -7.39
N CYS A 52 -14.66 4.51 -6.84
CA CYS A 52 -14.08 5.63 -6.11
C CYS A 52 -13.81 6.81 -7.06
N PHE A 53 -14.15 8.03 -6.64
CA PHE A 53 -13.86 9.25 -7.42
C PHE A 53 -12.35 9.51 -7.63
N CYS A 54 -11.49 8.87 -6.84
CA CYS A 54 -10.03 8.91 -6.99
C CYS A 54 -9.48 7.76 -7.86
N PHE A 55 -10.34 6.86 -8.35
CA PHE A 55 -9.88 5.72 -9.13
C PHE A 55 -9.26 6.18 -10.46
N THR A 56 -7.99 5.84 -10.66
CA THR A 56 -7.29 5.98 -11.94
C THR A 56 -7.05 4.61 -12.55
N ARG A 57 -7.30 4.52 -13.86
CA ARG A 57 -7.16 3.26 -14.62
C ARG A 57 -5.73 2.73 -14.65
N ASP A 58 -4.76 3.62 -14.56
CA ASP A 58 -3.34 3.31 -14.67
C ASP A 58 -2.67 3.11 -13.29
N GLY A 59 -3.44 3.17 -12.21
CA GLY A 59 -2.94 2.98 -10.83
C GLY A 59 -2.06 4.11 -10.30
N TRP A 60 -1.90 5.20 -11.06
CA TRP A 60 -1.12 6.38 -10.70
C TRP A 60 -2.02 7.62 -10.63
N ASP A 61 -1.96 8.35 -9.52
CA ASP A 61 -2.67 9.61 -9.35
C ASP A 61 -1.75 10.77 -9.77
N LYS A 62 -2.02 11.39 -10.91
CA LYS A 62 -1.25 12.54 -11.44
C LYS A 62 -1.26 13.77 -10.53
N ARG A 63 -2.14 13.83 -9.51
CA ARG A 63 -2.08 14.88 -8.49
C ARG A 63 -0.82 14.78 -7.61
N GLN A 64 -0.24 13.58 -7.48
CA GLN A 64 1.00 13.35 -6.74
C GLN A 64 2.23 13.98 -7.45
N GLU A 65 2.18 14.16 -8.78
CA GLU A 65 3.27 14.80 -9.54
C GLU A 65 3.43 16.29 -9.24
N LYS A 66 2.45 16.92 -8.59
CA LYS A 66 2.50 18.34 -8.21
C LYS A 66 3.05 18.59 -6.81
N ILE A 67 3.33 17.52 -6.05
CA ILE A 67 3.79 17.59 -4.66
C ILE A 67 5.32 17.37 -4.57
N VAL A 68 5.94 16.87 -5.63
CA VAL A 68 7.40 16.71 -5.77
C VAL A 68 8.03 17.82 -6.60
#